data_AF-A0AAJ4MJN1-F1
#
_entry.id   AF-A0AAJ4MJN1-F1
#
_cell.length_a   1.000
_cell.length_b   1.000
_cell.length_c   1.000
_cell.angle_alpha   90.00
_cell.angle_beta   90.00
_cell.angle_gamma   90.00
#
_symmetry.space_group_name_H-M   'P 1'
#
loop_
_entity.id
_entity.type
_entity.pdbx_description
1 polymer ?
#
loop_
_entity_poly.entity_id
_entity_poly.type
_entity_poly.pdbx_seq_one_letter_code
_entity_poly.pdbx_strand_id
1 'polypeptide(L)'
;MKWNYAFREVVIIRVSRRSLQLTIIVLSGYQLLTGDLRFMPLPILLLGLLFIVMGINEVRKDKLNIWGYVSFITAAFLFFVTLQLLLLT
;
A
#
# COMPACT_ATOMS: atom_id res chain seq x y z
N MET A 1 2.85 -25.92 -18.57
CA MET A 1 1.68 -25.24 -17.96
C MET A 1 2.02 -24.29 -16.78
N LYS A 2 3.29 -23.95 -16.48
CA LYS A 2 3.66 -22.98 -15.41
C LYS A 2 3.58 -21.49 -15.82
N TRP A 3 3.67 -21.20 -17.12
CA TRP A 3 3.74 -19.82 -17.65
C TRP A 3 2.49 -18.96 -17.43
N ASN A 4 1.29 -19.55 -17.48
CA ASN A 4 0.04 -18.79 -17.27
C ASN A 4 -0.13 -18.31 -15.81
N TYR A 5 0.45 -19.03 -14.85
CA TYR A 5 0.34 -18.66 -13.43
C TYR A 5 1.20 -17.44 -13.10
N ALA A 6 2.46 -17.44 -13.55
CA ALA A 6 3.35 -16.29 -13.36
C ALA A 6 2.76 -15.03 -14.01
N PHE A 7 2.25 -15.13 -15.23
CA PHE A 7 1.64 -13.98 -15.95
C PHE A 7 0.41 -13.42 -15.23
N ARG A 8 -0.48 -14.28 -14.72
CA ARG A 8 -1.67 -13.86 -13.96
C ARG A 8 -1.30 -13.12 -12.67
N GLU A 9 -0.30 -13.60 -11.95
CA GLU A 9 0.14 -12.97 -10.69
C GLU A 9 0.67 -11.55 -10.91
N VAL A 10 1.45 -11.30 -11.98
CA VAL A 10 1.96 -9.96 -12.27
C VAL A 10 0.85 -8.99 -12.65
N VAL A 11 -0.20 -9.48 -13.34
CA VAL A 11 -1.37 -8.67 -13.70
C VAL A 11 -2.17 -8.29 -12.44
N ILE A 12 -2.40 -9.23 -11.53
CA ILE A 12 -3.14 -9.00 -10.28
C ILE A 12 -2.46 -7.93 -9.43
N ILE A 13 -1.15 -8.01 -9.24
CA ILE A 13 -0.36 -7.02 -8.48
C ILE A 13 -0.50 -5.62 -9.11
N ARG A 14 -0.44 -5.54 -10.44
CA ARG A 14 -0.48 -4.27 -11.17
C ARG A 14 -1.86 -3.61 -11.13
N VAL A 15 -2.93 -4.40 -11.16
CA VAL A 15 -4.31 -3.93 -11.01
C VAL A 15 -4.57 -3.46 -9.57
N SER A 16 -4.21 -4.29 -8.58
CA SER A 16 -4.38 -3.97 -7.15
C SER A 16 -3.70 -2.66 -6.76
N ARG A 17 -2.46 -2.45 -7.24
CA ARG A 17 -1.74 -1.19 -7.01
C ARG A 17 -2.50 0.02 -7.53
N ARG A 18 -3.04 -0.03 -8.76
CA ARG A 18 -3.77 1.10 -9.36
C ARG A 18 -5.07 1.41 -8.62
N SER A 19 -5.83 0.39 -8.24
CA SER A 19 -7.06 0.60 -7.46
C SER A 19 -6.76 1.22 -6.09
N LEU A 20 -5.73 0.74 -5.40
CA LEU A 20 -5.32 1.29 -4.09
C LEU A 20 -4.90 2.77 -4.21
N GLN A 21 -4.08 3.11 -5.21
CA GLN A 21 -3.64 4.51 -5.43
C GLN A 21 -4.81 5.45 -5.68
N LEU A 22 -5.76 5.05 -6.51
CA LEU A 22 -6.95 5.87 -6.80
C LEU A 22 -7.78 6.10 -5.54
N THR A 23 -8.04 5.05 -4.74
CA THR A 23 -8.78 5.18 -3.49
C THR A 23 -8.08 6.12 -2.50
N ILE A 24 -6.76 6.01 -2.36
CA ILE A 24 -5.96 6.87 -1.47
C ILE A 24 -6.07 8.34 -1.92
N ILE A 25 -5.91 8.62 -3.21
CA ILE A 25 -5.98 10.00 -3.74
C ILE A 25 -7.37 10.60 -3.52
N VAL A 26 -8.43 9.84 -3.77
CA VAL A 26 -9.81 10.31 -3.56
C VAL A 26 -10.08 10.58 -2.08
N LEU A 27 -9.68 9.69 -1.18
CA LEU A 27 -9.86 9.88 0.27
C LEU A 27 -9.05 11.08 0.79
N SER A 28 -7.78 11.18 0.40
CA SER A 28 -6.93 12.30 0.82
C SER A 28 -7.43 13.63 0.26
N GLY A 29 -7.88 13.64 -1.00
CA GLY A 29 -8.49 14.83 -1.61
C GLY A 29 -9.78 15.25 -0.91
N TYR A 30 -10.63 14.28 -0.57
CA TYR A 30 -11.86 14.55 0.19
C TYR A 30 -11.55 15.17 1.57
N GLN A 31 -10.63 14.57 2.33
CA GLN A 31 -10.21 15.08 3.65
C GLN A 31 -9.60 16.48 3.57
N LEU A 32 -8.83 16.76 2.52
CA LEU A 32 -8.22 18.08 2.32
C LEU A 32 -9.29 19.14 2.02
N LEU A 33 -10.32 18.79 1.26
CA LEU A 33 -11.43 19.70 0.91
C LEU A 33 -12.38 19.92 2.08
N THR A 34 -12.69 18.89 2.86
CA THR A 34 -13.61 19.00 4.01
C THR A 34 -12.93 19.51 5.27
N GLY A 35 -11.60 19.44 5.35
CA GLY A 35 -10.82 19.73 6.56
C GLY A 35 -11.04 18.71 7.69
N ASP A 36 -11.81 17.64 7.44
CA ASP A 36 -12.11 16.62 8.44
C ASP A 36 -11.08 15.49 8.40
N LEU A 37 -10.16 15.53 9.36
CA LEU A 37 -9.08 14.56 9.51
C LEU A 37 -9.49 13.29 10.28
N ARG A 38 -10.76 13.14 10.70
CA ARG A 38 -11.23 11.91 11.38
C ARG A 38 -10.95 10.64 10.59
N PHE A 39 -10.95 10.75 9.26
CA PHE A 39 -10.69 9.62 8.36
C PHE A 39 -9.22 9.49 7.97
N MET A 40 -8.30 10.31 8.50
CA MET A 40 -6.87 10.27 8.20
C MET A 40 -6.18 8.91 8.45
N PRO A 41 -6.63 8.07 9.41
CA PRO A 41 -6.08 6.72 9.56
C PRO A 41 -6.31 5.82 8.32
N LEU A 42 -7.43 5.98 7.60
CA LEU A 42 -7.79 5.15 6.45
C LEU A 42 -6.81 5.25 5.26
N PRO A 43 -6.47 6.44 4.71
CA PRO A 43 -5.52 6.55 3.61
C PRO A 43 -4.11 6.10 4.03
N ILE A 44 -3.71 6.28 5.30
CA ILE A 44 -2.42 5.81 5.82
C ILE A 44 -2.38 4.28 5.89
N LEU A 45 -3.46 3.63 6.33
CA LEU A 45 -3.59 2.18 6.32
C LEU A 45 -3.53 1.61 4.89
N LEU A 46 -4.26 2.24 3.96
CA LEU A 46 -4.26 1.88 2.55
C LEU A 46 -2.87 2.06 1.91
N LEU A 47 -2.12 3.09 2.31
CA LEU A 47 -0.73 3.28 1.91
C LEU A 47 0.16 2.14 2.43
N GLY A 48 -0.02 1.72 3.69
CA GLY A 48 0.70 0.56 4.24
C GLY A 48 0.47 -0.72 3.43
N LEU A 49 -0.78 -1.02 3.09
CA LEU A 49 -1.16 -2.12 2.19
C LEU A 49 -0.50 -2.00 0.81
N LEU A 50 -0.42 -0.80 0.25
CA LEU A 50 0.23 -0.55 -1.03
C LEU A 50 1.73 -0.85 -0.98
N PHE A 51 2.41 -0.48 0.12
CA PHE A 51 3.82 -0.81 0.33
C PHE A 51 4.06 -2.31 0.47
N ILE A 52 3.13 -3.08 1.05
CA ILE A 52 3.19 -4.56 1.05
C ILE A 52 3.11 -5.10 -0.38
N VAL A 53 2.13 -4.66 -1.17
CA VAL A 53 1.97 -5.08 -2.57
C VAL A 53 3.22 -4.76 -3.39
N MET A 54 3.84 -3.59 -3.13
CA MET A 54 5.07 -3.16 -3.78
C MET A 54 6.29 -4.00 -3.33
N GLY A 55 6.43 -4.28 -2.04
CA GLY A 55 7.47 -5.13 -1.48
C GLY A 55 7.42 -6.56 -2.03
N ILE A 56 6.22 -7.15 -2.11
CA ILE A 56 6.02 -8.48 -2.72
C ILE A 56 6.46 -8.48 -4.19
N ASN A 57 6.10 -7.45 -4.95
CA ASN A 57 6.49 -7.33 -6.35
C ASN A 57 8.01 -7.19 -6.53
N GLU A 58 8.66 -6.45 -5.64
CA GLU A 58 10.10 -6.19 -5.69
C GLU A 58 10.91 -7.44 -5.31
N VAL A 59 10.49 -8.17 -4.28
CA VAL A 59 11.09 -9.44 -3.86
C VAL A 59 10.91 -10.53 -4.94
N ARG A 60 9.76 -10.57 -5.63
CA ARG A 60 9.49 -11.54 -6.70
C ARG A 60 10.28 -11.30 -7.99
N LYS A 61 10.82 -10.10 -8.20
CA LYS A 61 11.60 -9.75 -9.41
C LYS A 61 13.04 -10.26 -9.38
N ASP A 62 13.39 -11.12 -8.42
CA ASP A 62 14.65 -11.86 -8.37
C ASP A 62 15.91 -10.99 -8.34
N LYS A 63 15.83 -9.92 -7.54
CA LYS A 63 17.03 -9.26 -7.02
C LYS A 63 16.78 -9.09 -5.54
N LEU A 64 17.79 -9.41 -4.73
CA LEU A 64 17.92 -9.01 -3.32
C LEU A 64 17.97 -7.48 -3.25
N ASN A 65 16.89 -6.84 -3.70
CA ASN A 65 16.80 -5.42 -3.85
C ASN A 65 16.38 -4.90 -2.49
N ILE A 66 17.26 -4.11 -1.88
CA ILE A 66 17.07 -3.52 -0.55
C ILE A 66 15.70 -2.83 -0.46
N TRP A 67 15.21 -2.30 -1.59
CA TRP A 67 13.88 -1.73 -1.77
C TRP A 67 12.72 -2.64 -1.36
N GLY A 68 12.81 -3.96 -1.58
CA GLY A 68 11.79 -4.92 -1.15
C GLY A 68 11.66 -4.95 0.38
N TYR A 69 12.80 -5.07 1.08
CA TYR A 69 12.85 -5.06 2.55
C TYR A 69 12.42 -3.71 3.12
N VAL A 70 12.89 -2.60 2.53
CA VAL A 70 12.48 -1.25 2.92
C VAL A 70 10.96 -1.11 2.80
N SER A 71 10.35 -1.63 1.73
CA SER A 71 8.90 -1.57 1.55
C SER A 71 8.13 -2.28 2.67
N PHE A 72 8.62 -3.43 3.15
CA PHE A 72 8.02 -4.12 4.29
C PHE A 72 8.20 -3.36 5.61
N ILE A 73 9.37 -2.75 5.84
CA ILE A 73 9.62 -1.91 7.02
C ILE A 73 8.70 -0.69 6.99
N THR A 74 8.59 -0.02 5.84
CA THR A 74 7.70 1.12 5.65
C THR A 74 6.24 0.72 5.88
N ALA A 75 5.81 -0.45 5.39
CA ALA A 75 4.46 -0.95 5.66
C ALA A 75 4.22 -1.14 7.16
N ALA A 76 5.14 -1.79 7.87
CA ALA A 76 5.03 -2.00 9.32
C ALA A 76 4.96 -0.67 10.09
N PHE A 77 5.78 0.31 9.68
CA PHE A 77 5.75 1.66 10.25
C PHE A 77 4.41 2.36 9.99
N LEU A 78 3.86 2.28 8.78
CA LEU A 78 2.56 2.86 8.44
C LEU A 78 1.41 2.20 9.21
N PHE A 79 1.49 0.89 9.47
CA PHE A 79 0.54 0.20 10.35
C PHE A 79 0.63 0.73 11.78
N PHE A 80 1.83 0.90 12.31
CA PHE A 80 2.03 1.49 13.63
C PHE A 80 1.47 2.92 13.71
N VAL A 81 1.76 3.76 12.73
CA VAL A 81 1.23 5.13 12.63
C VAL A 81 -0.30 5.11 12.57
N THR A 82 -0.88 4.17 11.82
CA THR A 82 -2.35 4.03 11.74
C THR A 82 -2.93 3.70 13.12
N LEU A 83 -2.34 2.75 13.85
CA LEU A 83 -2.80 2.40 15.20
C LEU A 83 -2.67 3.58 16.16
N GLN A 84 -1.55 4.28 16.12
CA GLN A 84 -1.35 5.48 16.93
C GLN A 84 -2.41 6.55 16.62
N LEU A 85 -2.68 6.80 15.34
CA LEU A 85 -3.65 7.81 14.92
C LEU A 85 -5.07 7.39 15.30
N LEU A 86 -5.43 6.11 15.19
CA LEU A 86 -6.72 5.57 15.61
C LEU A 86 -6.92 5.66 17.14
N LEU A 87 -5.84 5.54 17.92
CA LEU A 87 -5.88 5.65 19.38
C LEU A 87 -5.90 7.12 19.86
N LEU A 88 -5.39 8.05 19.04
CA LEU A 88 -5.28 9.47 19.37
C LEU A 88 -6.49 10.30 18.91
N THR A 89 -7.21 9.83 17.90
CA THR A 89 -8.41 10.48 17.31
C THR A 89 -9.68 10.05 18.04
#